data_AF-D4YPC0-F1
#
_entry.id   AF-D4YPC0-F1
#
_cell.length_a   1.000
_cell.length_b   1.000
_cell.length_c   1.000
_cell.angle_alpha   90.00
_cell.angle_beta   90.00
_cell.angle_gamma   90.00
#
_symmetry.space_group_name_H-M   'P 1'
#
loop_
_entity.id
_entity.type
_entity.pdbx_description
1 polymer ?
#
loop_
_entity_poly.entity_id
_entity_poly.type
_entity_poly.pdbx_seq_one_letter_code
_entity_poly.pdbx_strand_id
1 'polypeptide(L)' 'MFIRAPIVAEVGPAARSLATLPGGEVVAVEQGNLLGTSFHPELTGETRFHARLMDKARARRG' A
#
# COMPACT_ATOMS: atom_id res chain seq x y z
N MET A 1 6.64 -19.96 -2.86
CA MET A 1 5.49 -19.30 -3.52
C MET A 1 6.05 -18.30 -4.53
N PHE A 2 5.56 -18.29 -5.78
CA PHE A 2 6.01 -17.34 -6.81
C PHE A 2 4.89 -16.37 -7.14
N ILE A 3 5.11 -15.08 -6.93
CA ILE A 3 4.12 -14.01 -7.11
C ILE A 3 4.75 -12.91 -7.95
N ARG A 4 4.09 -12.53 -9.05
CA ARG A 4 4.56 -11.50 -9.99
C ARG A 4 4.01 -10.14 -9.62
N ALA A 5 4.55 -9.57 -8.55
CA ALA A 5 4.22 -8.24 -8.07
C ALA A 5 4.56 -7.15 -9.13
N PRO A 6 3.71 -6.13 -9.30
CA PRO A 6 4.07 -4.95 -10.09
C PRO A 6 5.14 -4.11 -9.37
N ILE A 7 5.83 -3.25 -10.13
CA ILE A 7 6.85 -2.32 -9.60
C ILE A 7 6.28 -0.90 -9.59
N VAL A 8 6.48 -0.18 -8.48
CA VAL A 8 6.22 1.27 -8.42
C VAL A 8 7.43 1.99 -9.04
N ALA A 9 7.28 2.45 -10.28
CA ALA A 9 8.35 3.14 -11.00
C ALA A 9 8.52 4.61 -10.53
N GLU A 10 7.44 5.27 -10.12
CA GLU A 10 7.44 6.66 -9.68
C GLU A 10 6.33 6.90 -8.65
N VAL A 11 6.56 7.84 -7.72
CA VAL A 11 5.55 8.33 -6.77
C VAL A 11 5.33 9.82 -7.02
N GLY A 12 4.13 10.17 -7.48
CA GLY A 12 3.76 11.55 -7.76
C GLY A 12 3.60 12.40 -6.48
N PRO A 13 3.54 13.75 -6.61
CA PRO A 13 3.61 14.68 -5.47
C PRO A 13 2.41 14.62 -4.52
N ALA A 14 1.26 14.10 -4.97
CA ALA A 14 0.08 13.91 -4.13
C ALA A 14 0.09 12.58 -3.36
N ALA A 15 1.00 11.67 -3.72
CA ALA A 15 1.14 10.35 -3.10
C ALA A 15 2.34 10.33 -2.15
N ARG A 16 2.32 9.40 -1.19
CA ARG A 16 3.44 9.11 -0.31
C ARG A 16 3.72 7.62 -0.24
N SER A 17 5.00 7.26 -0.11
CA SER A 17 5.40 5.90 0.22
C SER A 17 5.05 5.59 1.67
N LEU A 18 4.53 4.38 1.90
CA LEU A 18 4.25 3.84 3.23
C LEU A 18 5.25 2.77 3.63
N ALA A 19 5.79 2.05 2.65
CA ALA A 19 6.79 1.00 2.87
C ALA A 19 7.70 0.89 1.67
N THR A 20 8.97 0.65 1.97
CA THR A 20 10.06 0.50 1.00
C THR A 20 10.89 -0.72 1.40
N LEU A 21 11.36 -1.49 0.42
CA LEU A 21 12.33 -2.56 0.64
C LEU A 21 13.73 -1.97 0.94
N PRO A 22 14.67 -2.78 1.46
CA PRO A 22 16.03 -2.30 1.75
C PRO A 22 16.76 -1.70 0.54
N GLY A 23 16.41 -2.10 -0.69
CA GLY A 23 16.98 -1.57 -1.94
C GLY A 23 16.39 -0.24 -2.41
N GLY A 24 15.39 0.30 -1.70
CA GLY A 24 14.72 1.55 -2.07
C GLY A 24 13.45 1.36 -2.90
N GLU A 25 13.07 0.12 -3.23
CA GLU A 25 11.85 -0.17 -3.99
C GLU A 25 10.60 0.08 -3.14
N VAL A 26 9.73 0.97 -3.63
CA VAL A 26 8.47 1.27 -2.95
C VAL A 26 7.48 0.14 -3.19
N VAL A 27 6.92 -0.38 -2.09
CA VAL A 27 6.01 -1.54 -2.13
C VAL A 27 4.62 -1.24 -1.54
N ALA A 28 4.45 -0.09 -0.89
CA ALA A 28 3.15 0.44 -0.52
C ALA A 28 3.11 1.95 -0.68
N VAL A 29 2.00 2.46 -1.22
CA VAL A 29 1.75 3.88 -1.47
C VAL A 29 0.35 4.29 -1.03
N GLU A 30 0.18 5.59 -0.81
CA GLU A 30 -1.08 6.18 -0.41
C GLU A 30 -1.28 7.56 -1.02
N GLN A 31 -2.49 7.85 -1.49
CA GLN A 31 -2.90 9.15 -2.00
C GLN A 31 -4.36 9.42 -1.60
N GLY A 32 -4.58 10.39 -0.70
CA GLY A 32 -5.92 10.65 -0.16
C GLY A 32 -6.55 9.39 0.43
N ASN A 33 -7.71 8.98 -0.11
CA ASN A 33 -8.44 7.78 0.30
C ASN A 33 -8.01 6.49 -0.45
N LEU A 34 -6.96 6.54 -1.28
CA LEU A 34 -6.43 5.40 -2.02
C LEU A 34 -5.25 4.76 -1.27
N LEU A 35 -5.17 3.44 -1.35
CA LEU A 35 -4.09 2.61 -0.81
C LEU A 35 -3.67 1.61 -1.90
N GLY A 36 -2.38 1.51 -2.19
CA GLY A 36 -1.82 0.54 -3.14
C GLY A 36 -0.67 -0.25 -2.52
N THR A 37 -0.62 -1.56 -2.78
CA THR A 37 0.45 -2.46 -2.36
C THR A 37 0.91 -3.32 -3.54
N SER A 38 2.20 -3.61 -3.64
CA SER A 38 2.74 -4.59 -4.60
C SER A 38 2.92 -5.98 -3.99
N PHE A 39 2.52 -6.16 -2.74
CA PHE A 39 2.53 -7.44 -2.03
C PHE A 39 1.13 -7.80 -1.55
N HIS A 40 1.02 -9.02 -1.04
CA HIS A 40 -0.20 -9.65 -0.56
C HIS A 40 -0.22 -9.65 0.98
N PRO A 41 -0.75 -8.59 1.64
CA PRO A 41 -0.79 -8.52 3.11
C PRO A 41 -1.56 -9.70 3.73
N GLU A 42 -2.54 -10.25 3.03
CA GLU A 42 -3.39 -11.36 3.46
C GLU A 42 -2.62 -12.66 3.71
N LEU A 43 -1.47 -12.85 3.04
CA LEU A 43 -0.71 -14.10 3.13
C LEU A 43 0.10 -14.24 4.43
N THR A 44 0.20 -13.17 5.21
CA THR A 44 0.99 -13.14 6.46
C THR A 44 0.13 -13.21 7.71
N GLY A 45 -1.21 -13.20 7.57
CA GLY A 45 -2.15 -13.10 8.69
C GLY A 45 -2.18 -11.73 9.38
N GLU A 46 -1.38 -10.77 8.91
CA GLU A 46 -1.27 -9.44 9.48
C GLU A 46 -2.32 -8.50 8.87
N THR A 47 -2.95 -7.66 9.71
CA THR A 47 -4.16 -6.91 9.34
C THR A 47 -3.98 -5.40 9.31
N ARG A 48 -2.82 -4.83 9.63
CA ARG A 48 -2.63 -3.36 9.64
C ARG A 48 -2.96 -2.70 8.30
N PHE A 49 -2.60 -3.30 7.17
CA PHE A 49 -2.96 -2.75 5.85
C PHE A 49 -4.47 -2.82 5.57
N HIS A 50 -5.14 -3.88 6.03
CA HIS A 50 -6.59 -4.01 5.95
C HIS A 50 -7.29 -2.98 6.85
N ALA A 51 -6.84 -2.82 8.10
CA ALA A 51 -7.35 -1.82 9.02
C ALA A 51 -7.20 -0.41 8.44
N ARG A 52 -6.02 -0.09 7.90
CA ARG A 52 -5.75 1.20 7.24
C ARG A 52 -6.68 1.46 6.06
N LEU A 53 -6.98 0.44 5.25
CA LEU A 53 -7.95 0.56 4.17
C LEU A 53 -9.36 0.86 4.70
N MET A 54 -9.77 0.19 5.78
CA MET A 54 -11.08 0.43 6.42
C MET A 54 -11.19 1.84 6.98
N ASP A 55 -10.15 2.35 7.64
CA ASP A 55 -10.12 3.71 8.18
C ASP A 55 -10.31 4.75 7.07
N LYS A 56 -9.64 4.56 5.93
CA LYS A 56 -9.82 5.41 4.74
C LYS A 56 -11.23 5.35 4.18
N ALA A 57 -11.79 4.16 4.08
CA ALA A 57 -13.15 3.97 3.57
C ALA A 57 -14.19 4.65 4.48
N ARG A 58 -13.97 4.62 5.80
CA ARG A 58 -14.81 5.33 6.78
C ARG A 58 -14.66 6.84 6.66
N ALA A 59 -13.43 7.34 6.58
CA ALA A 59 -13.16 8.78 6.49
C ALA A 59 -13.73 9.43 5.21
N ARG A 60 -13.86 8.68 4.10
CA ARG A 60 -14.49 9.19 2.86
C ARG A 60 -16.02 9.29 2.93
N ARG A 61 -16.65 8.59 3.88
CA ARG A 61 -18.12 8.57 4.02
C ARG A 61 -18.65 9.70 4.92
N GLY A 62 -17.78 10.40 5.64
CA GLY A 62 -18.11 11.62 6.39
C GLY A 62 -17.82 12.86 5.56
#